data_AF-A0A7V0XWL7-F1
#
_entry.id   AF-A0A7V0XWL7-F1
#
_cell.length_a   1.000
_cell.length_b   1.000
_cell.length_c   1.000
_cell.angle_alpha   90.00
_cell.angle_beta   90.00
_cell.angle_gamma   90.00
#
_symmetry.space_group_name_H-M   'P 1'
#
loop_
_entity.id
_entity.type
_entity.pdbx_description
1 polymer ?
#
loop_
_entity_poly.entity_id
_entity_poly.type
_entity_poly.pdbx_seq_one_letter_code
_entity_poly.pdbx_strand_id
1 'polypeptide(L)'
;MRPAMSLPENIGIGGMSCATCVRRVEKTLARLEGVAEARVNLAAGRALLLPEKDRAIDLALVEAAVSAAGFVFQGRVSSRLISRQEDEAQRRERFLTVKVALGMVLSLLIMAFSMPESFPVLEGLPTLWLSRLAWILTSLVLFGVGSNFFQAAYAALRQGAADMNTLVILGALSAYVYSVLIYLRPSFLKLDPAAAHLYFDGAAMIVTLVLLGRLLEFKARRRASQAIRKLYALQPPRARVVRGDGFLELPIEDLRPGDLIQMRPGERLPVDGRLRGGSSSVDESMLTGESRPQRKAEGDEVFAGTLNQLGSFVFEVTRIGDETTLGQIIQLVDEAQSSKAPIQRFADRVAAIFVPVVLGLAGLTFLVWFFLVPAATFNQALLHAISVLIIACPCAMGLATPTAIMVGTGIGARHGIILKGGEVLERVQRLSTVVFDKTGTLTAGSCV
;
A
#
# COMPACT_ATOMS: atom_id res chain seq x y z
N MET A 1 -17.77 -17.44 36.30
CA MET A 1 -16.52 -17.12 35.57
C MET A 1 -16.74 -17.49 34.11
N ARG A 2 -16.89 -16.50 33.21
CA ARG A 2 -16.77 -16.77 31.77
C ARG A 2 -15.27 -16.95 31.49
N PRO A 3 -14.83 -17.99 30.74
CA PRO A 3 -13.43 -18.10 30.35
C PRO A 3 -13.04 -16.85 29.57
N ALA A 4 -11.85 -16.31 29.86
CA ALA A 4 -11.31 -15.15 29.15
C ALA A 4 -11.06 -15.57 27.69
N MET A 5 -11.99 -15.23 26.79
CA MET A 5 -11.77 -15.39 25.37
C MET A 5 -10.50 -14.62 25.00
N SER A 6 -9.50 -15.34 24.50
CA SER A 6 -8.32 -14.75 23.88
C SER A 6 -8.78 -13.87 22.73
N LEU A 7 -8.46 -12.57 22.79
CA LEU A 7 -8.88 -11.58 21.81
C LEU A 7 -7.94 -11.55 20.59
N PRO A 8 -8.44 -11.17 19.40
CA PRO A 8 -7.59 -10.90 18.25
C PRO A 8 -6.53 -9.85 18.58
N GLU A 9 -5.29 -10.08 18.15
CA GLU A 9 -4.19 -9.13 18.34
C GLU A 9 -3.81 -8.44 17.03
N ASN A 10 -3.79 -7.10 17.05
CA ASN A 10 -3.40 -6.30 15.89
C ASN A 10 -1.99 -5.75 16.08
N ILE A 11 -1.07 -6.16 15.21
CA ILE A 11 0.35 -5.83 15.30
C ILE A 11 0.82 -5.05 14.06
N GLY A 12 1.73 -4.10 14.27
CA GLY A 12 2.42 -3.40 13.18
C GLY A 12 3.61 -4.20 12.66
N ILE A 13 3.77 -4.27 11.33
CA ILE A 13 4.88 -4.97 10.68
C ILE A 13 5.48 -4.07 9.60
N GLY A 14 6.76 -3.72 9.78
CA GLY A 14 7.57 -2.94 8.87
C GLY A 14 8.37 -3.82 7.89
N GLY A 15 8.78 -3.21 6.76
CA GLY A 15 9.67 -3.85 5.78
C GLY A 15 8.96 -4.66 4.69
N MET A 16 7.64 -4.83 4.75
CA MET A 16 6.88 -5.49 3.69
C MET A 16 6.76 -4.58 2.45
N SER A 17 7.08 -5.13 1.27
CA SER A 17 7.08 -4.37 0.00
C SER A 17 6.32 -5.06 -1.14
N CYS A 18 5.95 -6.34 -0.99
CA CYS A 18 5.29 -7.11 -2.04
C CYS A 18 4.34 -8.18 -1.47
N ALA A 19 3.52 -8.78 -2.33
CA ALA A 19 2.60 -9.85 -1.97
C ALA A 19 3.31 -11.13 -1.47
N THR A 20 4.54 -11.38 -1.91
CA THR A 20 5.32 -12.51 -1.38
C THR A 20 5.77 -12.26 0.06
N CYS A 21 6.15 -11.02 0.41
CA CYS A 21 6.43 -10.65 1.80
C CYS A 21 5.22 -10.93 2.68
N VAL A 22 4.01 -10.54 2.23
CA VAL A 22 2.74 -10.80 2.94
C VAL A 22 2.57 -12.30 3.19
N ARG A 23 2.63 -13.14 2.15
CA ARG A 23 2.47 -14.60 2.30
C ARG A 23 3.51 -15.22 3.22
N ARG A 24 4.73 -14.70 3.19
CA ARG A 24 5.81 -15.16 4.08
C ARG A 24 5.48 -14.84 5.53
N VAL A 25 5.10 -13.61 5.80
CA VAL A 25 4.69 -13.16 7.14
C VAL A 25 3.47 -13.95 7.62
N GLU A 26 2.42 -14.10 6.81
CA GLU A 26 1.23 -14.90 7.15
C GLU A 26 1.60 -16.34 7.49
N LYS A 27 2.43 -17.01 6.67
CA LYS A 27 2.88 -18.38 6.94
C LYS A 27 3.73 -18.49 8.19
N THR A 28 4.58 -17.50 8.45
CA THR A 28 5.41 -17.47 9.66
C THR A 28 4.54 -17.31 10.91
N LEU A 29 3.61 -16.36 10.88
CA LEU A 29 2.73 -16.07 12.01
C LEU A 29 1.71 -17.20 12.27
N ALA A 30 1.17 -17.81 11.22
CA ALA A 30 0.23 -18.93 11.34
C ALA A 30 0.88 -20.24 11.84
N ARG A 31 2.22 -20.29 11.96
CA ARG A 31 2.94 -21.43 12.55
C ARG A 31 3.23 -21.27 14.04
N LEU A 32 2.96 -20.08 14.59
CA LEU A 32 3.17 -19.82 16.01
C LEU A 32 2.12 -20.55 16.83
N GLU A 33 2.55 -21.11 17.96
CA GLU A 33 1.63 -21.72 18.91
C GLU A 33 0.65 -20.68 19.45
N GLY A 34 -0.64 -21.03 19.50
CA GLY A 34 -1.71 -20.13 19.93
C GLY A 34 -2.28 -19.22 18.83
N VAL A 35 -1.78 -19.28 17.58
CA VAL A 35 -2.36 -18.55 16.44
C VAL A 35 -3.20 -19.50 15.58
N ALA A 36 -4.52 -19.31 15.56
CA ALA A 36 -5.43 -20.07 14.70
C ALA A 36 -5.41 -19.57 13.25
N GLU A 37 -5.35 -18.24 13.06
CA GLU A 37 -5.29 -17.63 11.74
C GLU A 37 -4.49 -16.32 11.81
N ALA A 38 -3.66 -16.05 10.79
CA ALA A 38 -2.95 -14.80 10.64
C ALA A 38 -3.33 -14.13 9.31
N ARG A 39 -3.80 -12.88 9.37
CA ARG A 39 -4.18 -12.08 8.20
C ARG A 39 -3.31 -10.84 8.12
N VAL A 40 -2.67 -10.61 6.97
CA VAL A 40 -1.75 -9.46 6.82
C VAL A 40 -2.33 -8.43 5.86
N ASN A 41 -2.47 -7.19 6.33
CA ASN A 41 -2.85 -6.05 5.53
C ASN A 41 -1.61 -5.25 5.11
N LEU A 42 -1.14 -5.48 3.87
CA LEU A 42 0.03 -4.79 3.31
C LEU A 42 -0.17 -3.26 3.24
N ALA A 43 -1.39 -2.79 2.92
CA ALA A 43 -1.66 -1.36 2.77
C ALA A 43 -1.65 -0.64 4.12
N ALA A 44 -2.02 -1.34 5.20
CA ALA A 44 -1.96 -0.83 6.56
C ALA A 44 -0.59 -1.08 7.23
N GLY A 45 0.23 -1.99 6.70
CA GLY A 45 1.48 -2.41 7.35
C GLY A 45 1.21 -3.13 8.68
N ARG A 46 0.16 -3.95 8.71
CA ARG A 46 -0.35 -4.60 9.94
C ARG A 46 -0.65 -6.07 9.71
N ALA A 47 -0.65 -6.83 10.79
CA ALA A 47 -1.18 -8.18 10.82
C ALA A 47 -2.19 -8.32 11.96
N LEU A 48 -3.30 -8.97 11.65
CA LEU A 48 -4.27 -9.43 12.62
C LEU A 48 -4.00 -10.90 12.92
N LEU A 49 -3.79 -11.21 14.20
CA LEU A 49 -3.63 -12.55 14.71
C LEU A 49 -4.90 -12.98 15.43
N LEU A 50 -5.55 -14.03 14.92
CA LEU A 50 -6.69 -14.65 15.56
C LEU A 50 -6.18 -15.78 16.46
N PRO A 51 -6.39 -15.71 17.78
CA PRO A 51 -5.90 -16.72 18.70
C PRO A 51 -6.67 -18.03 18.57
N GLU A 52 -5.98 -19.13 18.90
CA GLU A 52 -6.59 -20.43 19.14
C GLU A 52 -7.38 -20.39 20.46
N LYS A 53 -8.55 -21.02 20.54
CA LYS A 53 -9.47 -20.91 21.69
C LYS A 53 -8.73 -21.06 23.03
N ASP A 54 -8.91 -20.08 23.91
CA ASP A 54 -8.38 -20.01 25.28
C ASP A 54 -6.83 -20.01 25.38
N ARG A 55 -6.12 -19.64 24.30
CA ARG A 55 -4.66 -19.44 24.31
C ARG A 55 -4.29 -17.99 24.00
N ALA A 56 -3.58 -17.36 24.93
CA ALA A 56 -2.99 -16.04 24.70
C ALA A 56 -1.82 -16.15 23.71
N ILE A 57 -1.67 -15.13 22.86
CA ILE A 57 -0.57 -15.04 21.91
C ILE A 57 0.61 -14.37 22.61
N ASP A 58 1.76 -15.03 22.63
CA ASP A 58 2.97 -14.42 23.18
C ASP A 58 3.62 -13.49 22.15
N LEU A 59 3.57 -12.18 22.45
CA LEU A 59 4.15 -11.14 21.60
C LEU A 59 5.67 -11.24 21.44
N ALA A 60 6.39 -11.78 22.42
CA ALA A 60 7.85 -11.95 22.31
C ALA A 60 8.20 -13.02 21.26
N LEU A 61 7.42 -14.10 21.22
CA LEU A 61 7.51 -15.14 20.19
C LEU A 61 7.15 -14.59 18.80
N VAL A 62 6.12 -13.74 18.73
CA VAL A 62 5.74 -13.04 17.50
C VAL A 62 6.86 -12.15 17.00
N GLU A 63 7.46 -11.32 17.86
CA GLU A 63 8.58 -10.44 17.51
C GLU A 63 9.78 -11.21 16.98
N ALA A 64 10.17 -12.29 17.67
CA ALA A 64 11.27 -13.15 17.27
C ALA A 64 11.01 -13.78 15.89
N ALA A 65 9.80 -14.28 15.65
CA ALA A 65 9.45 -14.92 14.38
C ALA A 65 9.37 -13.93 13.20
N VAL A 66 8.83 -12.73 13.44
CA VAL A 66 8.79 -11.65 12.44
C VAL A 66 10.20 -11.21 12.07
N SER A 67 11.07 -11.04 13.08
CA SER A 67 12.47 -10.67 12.89
C SER A 67 13.27 -11.75 12.14
N ALA A 68 13.08 -13.02 12.51
CA ALA A 68 13.70 -14.16 11.83
C ALA A 68 13.23 -14.30 10.37
N ALA A 69 11.99 -13.88 10.06
CA ALA A 69 11.48 -13.84 8.69
C ALA A 69 12.03 -12.67 7.85
N GLY A 70 12.78 -11.75 8.47
CA GLY A 70 13.42 -10.60 7.84
C GLY A 70 12.57 -9.33 7.82
N PHE A 71 11.61 -9.21 8.74
CA PHE A 71 10.70 -8.06 8.86
C PHE A 71 10.87 -7.37 10.21
N VAL A 72 10.36 -6.15 10.33
CA VAL A 72 10.48 -5.36 11.57
C VAL A 72 9.17 -5.42 12.33
N PHE A 73 9.17 -6.01 13.53
CA PHE A 73 8.03 -5.94 14.43
C PHE A 73 7.90 -4.51 15.00
N GLN A 74 6.71 -3.92 14.90
CA GLN A 74 6.46 -2.54 15.37
C GLN A 74 5.63 -2.50 16.66
N GLY A 75 5.24 -3.64 17.25
CA GLY A 75 4.39 -3.69 18.44
C GLY A 75 2.89 -3.69 18.14
N ARG A 76 2.07 -3.67 19.20
CA ARG A 76 0.60 -3.54 19.09
C ARG A 76 0.22 -2.19 18.52
N VAL A 77 -0.77 -2.17 17.62
CA VAL A 77 -1.25 -0.95 16.96
C VAL A 77 -1.72 0.08 18.00
N SER A 78 -0.92 1.12 18.22
CA SER A 78 -1.27 2.26 19.08
C SER A 78 -1.29 3.57 18.28
N SER A 79 -1.89 4.62 18.84
CA SER A 79 -1.96 5.95 18.21
C SER A 79 -0.56 6.50 17.81
N ARG A 80 0.49 6.14 18.56
CA ARG A 80 1.89 6.46 18.24
C ARG A 80 2.44 5.70 17.03
N LEU A 81 2.01 4.45 16.81
CA LEU A 81 2.40 3.71 15.61
C LEU A 81 1.71 4.26 14.37
N ILE A 82 0.47 4.72 14.49
CA ILE A 82 -0.29 5.30 13.39
C ILE A 82 0.38 6.57 12.89
N SER A 83 0.78 7.46 13.78
CA SER A 83 1.51 8.69 13.42
C SER A 83 2.89 8.39 12.83
N ARG A 84 3.66 7.46 13.41
CA ARG A 84 4.94 7.01 12.83
C ARG A 84 4.77 6.43 11.42
N GLN A 85 3.77 5.59 11.21
CA GLN A 85 3.47 5.00 9.90
C GLN A 85 3.03 6.07 8.88
N GLU A 86 2.38 7.14 9.31
CA GLU A 86 2.03 8.28 8.44
C GLU A 86 3.26 9.08 8.01
N ASP A 87 4.17 9.34 8.93
CA ASP A 87 5.43 10.03 8.64
C ASP A 87 6.31 9.21 7.69
N GLU A 88 6.42 7.90 7.91
CA GLU A 88 7.14 6.98 7.03
C GLU A 88 6.52 6.93 5.63
N ALA A 89 5.18 6.79 5.55
CA ALA A 89 4.47 6.80 4.28
C ALA A 89 4.66 8.12 3.52
N GLN A 90 4.66 9.25 4.22
CA GLN A 90 4.88 10.57 3.65
C GLN A 90 6.30 10.76 3.13
N ARG A 91 7.31 10.31 3.90
CA ARG A 91 8.71 10.30 3.45
C ARG A 91 8.88 9.43 2.21
N ARG A 92 8.26 8.25 2.19
CA ARG A 92 8.29 7.33 1.05
C ARG A 92 7.62 7.93 -0.19
N GLU A 93 6.48 8.60 -0.03
CA GLU A 93 5.81 9.31 -1.12
C GLU A 93 6.70 10.40 -1.72
N ARG A 94 7.31 11.24 -0.86
CA ARG A 94 8.23 12.30 -1.29
C ARG A 94 9.40 11.71 -2.05
N PHE A 95 10.01 10.66 -1.51
CA PHE A 95 11.12 9.97 -2.16
C PHE A 95 10.75 9.40 -3.55
N LEU A 96 9.60 8.73 -3.67
CA LEU A 96 9.08 8.24 -4.95
C LEU A 96 8.76 9.40 -5.92
N THR A 97 8.18 10.48 -5.42
CA THR A 97 7.86 11.68 -6.23
C THR A 97 9.12 12.32 -6.79
N VAL A 98 10.17 12.47 -5.96
CA VAL A 98 11.47 12.99 -6.40
C VAL A 98 12.10 12.06 -7.44
N LYS A 99 12.08 10.74 -7.22
CA LYS A 99 12.59 9.76 -8.21
C LYS A 99 11.85 9.85 -9.54
N VAL A 100 10.52 9.97 -9.53
CA VAL A 100 9.72 10.12 -10.75
C VAL A 100 9.99 11.45 -11.45
N ALA A 101 10.07 12.55 -10.70
CA ALA A 101 10.38 13.87 -11.26
C ALA A 101 11.77 13.87 -11.90
N LEU A 102 12.77 13.34 -11.20
CA LEU A 102 14.12 13.18 -11.73
C LEU A 102 14.13 12.27 -12.97
N GLY A 103 13.46 11.11 -12.91
CA GLY A 103 13.34 10.19 -14.05
C GLY A 103 12.68 10.83 -15.27
N MET A 104 11.61 11.61 -15.08
CA MET A 104 10.91 12.36 -16.13
C MET A 104 11.82 13.40 -16.77
N VAL A 105 12.49 14.23 -15.97
CA VAL A 105 13.42 15.24 -16.48
C VAL A 105 14.55 14.57 -17.27
N LEU A 106 15.18 13.53 -16.71
CA LEU A 106 16.26 12.82 -17.39
C LEU A 106 15.79 12.12 -18.67
N SER A 107 14.62 11.48 -18.67
CA SER A 107 14.08 10.80 -19.86
C SER A 107 13.72 11.79 -20.97
N LEU A 108 13.16 12.95 -20.64
CA LEU A 108 12.88 14.01 -21.60
C LEU A 108 14.16 14.59 -22.20
N LEU A 109 15.22 14.76 -21.40
CA LEU A 109 16.54 15.19 -21.89
C LEU A 109 17.16 14.14 -22.83
N ILE A 110 17.10 12.86 -22.47
CA ILE A 110 17.60 11.76 -23.32
C ILE A 110 16.82 11.71 -24.65
N MET A 111 15.50 11.89 -24.61
CA MET A 111 14.67 11.95 -25.81
C MET A 111 15.06 13.12 -26.70
N ALA A 112 15.30 14.31 -26.12
CA ALA A 112 15.78 15.47 -26.88
C ALA A 112 17.16 15.21 -27.53
N PHE A 113 18.07 14.54 -26.83
CA PHE A 113 19.38 14.18 -27.39
C PHE A 113 19.32 13.08 -28.46
N SER A 114 18.29 12.24 -28.43
CA SER A 114 18.06 11.19 -29.42
C SER A 114 17.40 11.72 -30.71
N MET A 115 16.81 12.93 -30.66
CA MET A 115 16.20 13.61 -31.81
C MET A 115 16.75 15.04 -31.98
N PRO A 116 18.06 15.21 -32.24
CA PRO A 116 18.67 16.53 -32.30
C PRO A 116 18.08 17.42 -33.40
N GLU A 117 17.67 16.85 -34.53
CA GLU A 117 17.05 17.59 -35.65
C GLU A 117 15.67 18.18 -35.31
N SER A 118 15.02 17.69 -34.26
CA SER A 118 13.74 18.24 -33.80
C SER A 118 13.89 19.46 -32.90
N PHE A 119 15.12 19.81 -32.48
CA PHE A 119 15.39 20.87 -31.53
C PHE A 119 16.46 21.83 -32.06
N PRO A 120 16.09 23.08 -32.43
CA PRO A 120 17.02 24.06 -33.03
C PRO A 120 18.26 24.37 -32.17
N VAL A 121 18.16 24.22 -30.85
CA VAL A 121 19.27 24.45 -29.90
C VAL A 121 20.31 23.33 -29.92
N LEU A 122 19.91 22.14 -30.34
CA LEU A 122 20.77 20.95 -30.42
C LEU A 122 21.31 20.74 -31.85
N GLU A 123 20.73 21.45 -32.82
CA GLU A 123 21.12 21.44 -34.23
C GLU A 123 22.52 22.04 -34.40
N GLY A 124 23.50 21.20 -34.75
CA GLY A 124 24.91 21.57 -34.90
C GLY A 124 25.86 21.01 -33.84
N LEU A 125 25.35 20.39 -32.77
CA LEU A 125 26.20 19.67 -31.82
C LEU A 125 26.66 18.32 -32.41
N PRO A 126 27.89 17.86 -32.12
CA PRO A 126 28.34 16.54 -32.58
C PRO A 126 27.46 15.42 -32.03
N THR A 127 26.88 14.61 -32.92
CA THR A 127 25.99 13.48 -32.56
C THR A 127 26.67 12.48 -31.61
N LEU A 128 27.99 12.31 -31.71
CA LEU A 128 28.81 11.50 -30.79
C LEU A 128 28.79 12.01 -29.34
N TRP A 129 28.77 13.33 -29.15
CA TRP A 129 28.68 13.95 -27.82
C TRP A 129 27.29 13.78 -27.22
N LEU A 130 26.25 14.03 -28.01
CA LEU A 130 24.86 13.82 -27.60
C LEU A 130 24.59 12.35 -27.23
N SER A 131 25.07 11.41 -28.03
CA SER A 131 24.97 9.97 -27.76
C SER A 131 25.71 9.55 -26.49
N ARG A 132 26.87 10.16 -26.20
CA ARG A 132 27.62 9.92 -24.95
C ARG A 132 26.84 10.41 -23.74
N LEU A 133 26.27 11.61 -23.81
CA LEU A 133 25.44 12.16 -22.75
C LEU A 133 24.18 11.30 -22.55
N ALA A 134 23.50 10.92 -23.62
CA ALA A 134 22.35 10.01 -23.58
C ALA A 134 22.71 8.69 -22.89
N TRP A 135 23.86 8.09 -23.19
CA TRP A 135 24.33 6.88 -22.53
C TRP A 135 24.53 7.07 -21.01
N ILE A 136 25.23 8.13 -20.59
CA ILE A 136 25.48 8.43 -19.17
C ILE A 136 24.16 8.66 -18.43
N LEU A 137 23.27 9.48 -18.99
CA LEU A 137 21.97 9.78 -18.39
C LEU A 137 21.08 8.54 -18.32
N THR A 138 21.07 7.70 -19.36
CA THR A 138 20.30 6.45 -19.36
C THR A 138 20.82 5.49 -18.29
N SER A 139 22.14 5.42 -18.09
CA SER A 139 22.74 4.64 -17.00
C SER A 139 22.25 5.14 -15.63
N LEU A 140 22.19 6.46 -15.43
CA LEU A 140 21.68 7.06 -14.19
C LEU A 140 20.19 6.76 -13.97
N VAL A 141 19.37 6.78 -15.03
CA VAL A 141 17.94 6.42 -14.94
C VAL A 141 17.79 4.93 -14.63
N LEU A 142 18.49 4.05 -15.35
CA LEU A 142 18.34 2.61 -15.25
C LEU A 142 18.79 2.10 -13.87
N PHE A 143 20.03 2.43 -13.46
CA PHE A 143 20.63 1.91 -12.23
C PHE A 143 20.32 2.77 -11.00
N GLY A 144 20.09 4.08 -11.16
CA GLY A 144 19.75 4.98 -10.06
C GLY A 144 18.25 5.01 -9.79
N VAL A 145 17.48 5.63 -10.70
CA VAL A 145 16.02 5.79 -10.55
C VAL A 145 15.33 4.41 -10.54
N GLY A 146 15.72 3.52 -11.45
CA GLY A 146 15.18 2.18 -11.65
C GLY A 146 15.72 1.09 -10.70
N SER A 147 16.62 1.40 -9.78
CA SER A 147 17.22 0.45 -8.81
C SER A 147 16.20 -0.48 -8.12
N ASN A 148 15.03 0.05 -7.77
CA ASN A 148 13.98 -0.71 -7.10
C ASN A 148 13.44 -1.86 -7.96
N PHE A 149 13.42 -1.71 -9.28
CA PHE A 149 13.00 -2.78 -10.17
C PHE A 149 14.01 -3.92 -10.11
N PHE A 150 15.32 -3.63 -10.14
CA PHE A 150 16.37 -4.67 -10.13
C PHE A 150 16.30 -5.56 -8.91
N GLN A 151 16.10 -4.94 -7.74
CA GLN A 151 15.92 -5.67 -6.49
C GLN A 151 14.67 -6.56 -6.52
N ALA A 152 13.55 -6.04 -7.06
CA ALA A 152 12.29 -6.77 -7.12
C ALA A 152 12.32 -7.93 -8.13
N ALA A 153 12.85 -7.72 -9.33
CA ALA A 153 12.99 -8.76 -10.35
C ALA A 153 13.93 -9.87 -9.89
N TYR A 154 15.07 -9.51 -9.28
CA TYR A 154 16.01 -10.50 -8.74
C TYR A 154 15.34 -11.35 -7.64
N ALA A 155 14.58 -10.71 -6.74
CA ALA A 155 13.83 -11.42 -5.71
C ALA A 155 12.78 -12.37 -6.30
N ALA A 156 12.06 -11.97 -7.36
CA ALA A 156 11.05 -12.78 -8.04
C ALA A 156 11.69 -13.99 -8.75
N LEU A 157 12.76 -13.76 -9.53
CA LEU A 157 13.52 -14.81 -10.22
C LEU A 157 14.07 -15.86 -9.26
N ARG A 158 14.62 -15.43 -8.10
CA ARG A 158 15.12 -16.34 -7.08
C ARG A 158 14.04 -17.26 -6.49
N GLN A 159 12.77 -16.89 -6.64
CA GLN A 159 11.61 -17.65 -6.19
C GLN A 159 10.97 -18.47 -7.32
N GLY A 160 11.58 -18.52 -8.51
CA GLY A 160 11.04 -19.22 -9.67
C GLY A 160 9.80 -18.56 -10.28
N ALA A 161 9.58 -17.27 -10.00
CA ALA A 161 8.44 -16.50 -10.53
C ALA A 161 8.93 -15.36 -11.43
N ALA A 162 8.12 -15.04 -12.45
CA ALA A 162 8.32 -13.85 -13.28
C ALA A 162 7.17 -12.86 -13.02
N ASP A 163 7.52 -11.61 -12.75
CA ASP A 163 6.57 -10.54 -12.46
C ASP A 163 6.73 -9.37 -13.45
N MET A 164 5.89 -8.33 -13.31
CA MET A 164 5.97 -7.13 -14.14
C MET A 164 7.37 -6.46 -14.08
N ASN A 165 8.07 -6.55 -12.95
CA ASN A 165 9.41 -5.95 -12.80
C ASN A 165 10.44 -6.68 -13.64
N THR A 166 10.31 -8.01 -13.74
CA THR A 166 11.17 -8.87 -14.55
C THR A 166 11.09 -8.46 -16.02
N LEU A 167 9.89 -8.24 -16.55
CA LEU A 167 9.69 -7.82 -17.94
C LEU A 167 10.23 -6.40 -18.20
N VAL A 168 9.95 -5.45 -17.30
CA VAL A 168 10.41 -4.06 -17.41
C VAL A 168 11.93 -4.00 -17.48
N ILE A 169 12.62 -4.75 -16.61
CA ILE A 169 14.08 -4.76 -16.58
C ILE A 169 14.65 -5.47 -17.78
N LEU A 170 14.09 -6.61 -18.17
CA LEU A 170 14.59 -7.31 -19.33
C LEU A 170 14.46 -6.46 -20.58
N GLY A 171 13.32 -5.78 -20.78
CA GLY A 171 13.11 -4.85 -21.88
C GLY A 171 14.06 -3.65 -21.84
N ALA A 172 14.11 -2.93 -20.72
CA ALA A 172 14.96 -1.75 -20.58
C ALA A 172 16.46 -2.07 -20.65
N LEU A 173 16.90 -3.19 -20.06
CA LEU A 173 18.28 -3.65 -20.12
C LEU A 173 18.63 -4.13 -21.53
N SER A 174 17.72 -4.80 -22.24
CA SER A 174 17.95 -5.21 -23.63
C SER A 174 18.13 -3.99 -24.53
N ALA A 175 17.26 -2.99 -24.41
CA ALA A 175 17.37 -1.73 -25.14
C ALA A 175 18.67 -0.96 -24.81
N TYR A 176 19.04 -0.92 -23.52
CA TYR A 176 20.29 -0.30 -23.07
C TYR A 176 21.53 -1.01 -23.61
N VAL A 177 21.62 -2.34 -23.45
CA VAL A 177 22.77 -3.14 -23.90
C VAL A 177 22.91 -3.07 -25.42
N TYR A 178 21.82 -3.17 -26.17
CA TYR A 178 21.82 -2.99 -27.62
C TYR A 178 22.38 -1.61 -28.01
N SER A 179 21.92 -0.54 -27.37
CA SER A 179 22.36 0.83 -27.66
C SER A 179 23.84 1.04 -27.31
N VAL A 180 24.32 0.46 -26.21
CA VAL A 180 25.74 0.50 -25.82
C VAL A 180 26.62 -0.27 -26.81
N LEU A 181 26.18 -1.45 -27.25
CA LEU A 181 26.93 -2.27 -28.22
C LEU A 181 27.10 -1.55 -29.55
N ILE A 182 26.05 -0.90 -30.06
CA ILE A 182 26.13 -0.10 -31.29
C ILE A 182 27.02 1.12 -31.11
N TYR A 183 26.89 1.82 -29.98
CA TYR A 183 27.71 3.00 -29.69
C TYR A 183 29.22 2.67 -29.60
N LEU A 184 29.58 1.57 -28.93
CA LEU A 184 31.00 1.20 -28.71
C LEU A 184 31.60 0.40 -29.87
N ARG A 185 30.81 -0.43 -30.55
CA ARG A 185 31.27 -1.40 -31.54
C ARG A 185 30.30 -1.47 -32.73
N PRO A 186 30.14 -0.39 -33.52
CA PRO A 186 29.22 -0.36 -34.65
C PRO A 186 29.54 -1.43 -35.72
N SER A 187 30.82 -1.74 -35.90
CA SER A 187 31.31 -2.78 -36.83
C SER A 187 31.00 -4.22 -36.40
N PHE A 188 30.62 -4.45 -35.13
CA PHE A 188 30.27 -5.79 -34.65
C PHE A 188 28.92 -6.27 -35.19
N LEU A 189 27.96 -5.35 -35.38
CA LEU A 189 26.63 -5.72 -35.85
C LEU A 189 26.44 -5.72 -37.39
N LYS A 190 27.47 -5.35 -38.17
CA LYS A 190 27.37 -5.18 -39.65
C LYS A 190 26.11 -4.40 -40.09
N LEU A 191 25.66 -3.46 -39.27
CA LEU A 191 24.54 -2.59 -39.55
C LEU A 191 25.05 -1.32 -40.24
N ASP A 192 24.28 -0.78 -41.17
CA ASP A 192 24.54 0.57 -41.68
C ASP A 192 24.43 1.57 -40.52
N PRO A 193 25.48 2.39 -40.27
CA PRO A 193 25.48 3.37 -39.18
C PRO A 193 24.30 4.36 -39.26
N ALA A 194 23.77 4.59 -40.47
CA ALA A 194 22.63 5.47 -40.71
C ALA A 194 21.27 4.84 -40.35
N ALA A 195 21.17 3.51 -40.29
CA ALA A 195 19.93 2.79 -39.99
C ALA A 195 19.86 2.29 -38.52
N ALA A 196 20.97 2.37 -37.79
CA ALA A 196 21.10 1.87 -36.43
C ALA A 196 20.60 2.90 -35.40
N HIS A 197 19.29 2.92 -35.15
CA HIS A 197 18.70 3.76 -34.10
C HIS A 197 19.15 3.31 -32.71
N LEU A 198 19.57 4.27 -31.86
CA LEU A 198 19.85 4.05 -30.44
C LEU A 198 18.54 4.14 -29.65
N TYR A 199 18.28 3.18 -28.76
CA TYR A 199 17.06 3.10 -27.95
C TYR A 199 17.31 3.49 -26.49
N PHE A 200 18.22 4.43 -26.25
CA PHE A 200 18.51 4.97 -24.91
C PHE A 200 17.29 5.66 -24.31
N ASP A 201 16.53 6.40 -25.13
CA ASP A 201 15.26 7.02 -24.81
C ASP A 201 14.20 6.00 -24.42
N GLY A 202 14.03 4.92 -25.20
CA GLY A 202 13.08 3.84 -24.93
C GLY A 202 13.36 3.16 -23.59
N ALA A 203 14.64 2.84 -23.32
CA ALA A 203 15.05 2.25 -22.05
C ALA A 203 14.73 3.17 -20.84
N ALA A 204 15.04 4.46 -20.95
CA ALA A 204 14.79 5.43 -19.88
C ALA A 204 13.28 5.68 -19.67
N MET A 205 12.52 5.81 -20.76
CA MET A 205 11.10 6.15 -20.71
C MET A 205 10.26 5.02 -20.14
N ILE A 206 10.57 3.75 -20.47
CA ILE A 206 9.90 2.59 -19.89
C ILE A 206 10.04 2.60 -18.35
N VAL A 207 11.26 2.76 -17.83
CA VAL A 207 11.52 2.78 -16.38
C VAL A 207 10.75 3.92 -15.71
N THR A 208 10.80 5.11 -16.31
CA THR A 208 10.18 6.32 -15.76
C THR A 208 8.66 6.25 -15.74
N LEU A 209 8.02 5.83 -16.83
CA LEU A 209 6.56 5.74 -16.93
C LEU A 209 5.99 4.68 -16.00
N VAL A 210 6.66 3.53 -15.88
CA VAL A 210 6.26 2.49 -14.92
C VAL A 210 6.41 3.00 -13.47
N LEU A 211 7.47 3.75 -13.17
CA LEU A 211 7.65 4.34 -11.85
C LEU A 211 6.59 5.41 -11.53
N LEU A 212 6.22 6.24 -12.52
CA LEU A 212 5.10 7.17 -12.42
C LEU A 212 3.79 6.44 -12.10
N GLY A 213 3.52 5.32 -12.77
CA GLY A 213 2.36 4.48 -12.49
C GLY A 213 2.32 3.98 -11.04
N ARG A 214 3.46 3.52 -10.52
CA ARG A 214 3.57 3.12 -9.11
C ARG A 214 3.36 4.27 -8.13
N LEU A 215 3.80 5.49 -8.47
CA LEU A 215 3.56 6.67 -7.65
C LEU A 215 2.06 7.01 -7.58
N LEU A 216 1.37 6.98 -8.73
CA LEU A 216 -0.07 7.22 -8.80
C LEU A 216 -0.85 6.16 -8.02
N GLU A 217 -0.47 4.89 -8.16
CA GLU A 217 -1.05 3.78 -7.40
C GLU A 217 -0.84 3.97 -5.89
N PHE A 218 0.38 4.30 -5.45
CA PHE A 218 0.68 4.56 -4.05
C PHE A 218 -0.16 5.70 -3.48
N LYS A 219 -0.28 6.83 -4.20
CA LYS A 219 -1.10 7.97 -3.79
C LYS A 219 -2.58 7.60 -3.68
N ALA A 220 -3.10 6.82 -4.64
CA ALA A 220 -4.49 6.36 -4.61
C ALA A 220 -4.77 5.46 -3.40
N ARG A 221 -3.90 4.47 -3.14
CA ARG A 221 -4.00 3.57 -1.97
C ARG A 221 -3.91 4.34 -0.65
N ARG A 222 -2.98 5.29 -0.54
CA ARG A 222 -2.80 6.11 0.68
C ARG A 222 -4.07 6.88 1.06
N ARG A 223 -4.76 7.50 0.08
CA ARG A 223 -6.01 8.24 0.33
C ARG A 223 -7.13 7.34 0.85
N ALA A 224 -7.26 6.13 0.30
CA ALA A 224 -8.27 5.16 0.75
C ALA A 224 -8.02 4.73 2.21
N SER A 225 -6.76 4.50 2.60
CA SER A 225 -6.39 4.06 3.95
C SER A 225 -6.51 5.16 5.02
N GLN A 226 -6.55 6.45 4.65
CA GLN A 226 -6.62 7.56 5.61
C GLN A 226 -7.98 7.66 6.33
N ALA A 227 -9.07 7.16 5.74
CA ALA A 227 -10.40 7.24 6.34
C ALA A 227 -10.53 6.41 7.64
N ILE A 228 -9.87 5.24 7.69
CA ILE A 228 -9.88 4.35 8.87
C ILE A 228 -9.01 4.93 9.99
N ARG A 229 -7.90 5.58 9.61
CA ARG A 229 -6.94 6.19 10.56
C ARG A 229 -7.55 7.36 11.33
N LYS A 230 -8.48 8.09 10.72
CA LYS A 230 -9.23 9.16 11.40
C LYS A 230 -10.05 8.65 12.59
N LEU A 231 -10.46 7.38 12.62
CA LEU A 231 -11.17 6.80 13.76
C LEU A 231 -10.25 6.61 14.97
N TYR A 232 -9.01 6.15 14.74
CA TYR A 232 -8.01 6.03 15.80
C TYR A 232 -7.54 7.38 16.36
N ALA A 233 -7.54 8.43 15.53
CA ALA A 233 -7.17 9.78 15.95
C ALA A 233 -8.16 10.41 16.95
N LEU A 234 -9.32 9.77 17.18
CA LEU A 234 -10.32 10.23 18.14
C LEU A 234 -9.99 9.84 19.57
N GLN A 235 -9.06 8.90 19.79
CA GLN A 235 -8.65 8.47 21.12
C GLN A 235 -7.49 9.36 21.62
N PRO A 236 -7.67 10.11 22.72
CA PRO A 236 -6.62 10.98 23.24
C PRO A 236 -5.43 10.14 23.75
N PRO A 237 -4.17 10.61 23.63
CA PRO A 237 -2.99 9.80 23.97
C PRO A 237 -2.73 9.66 25.48
N ARG A 238 -3.35 10.50 26.32
CA ARG A 238 -3.15 10.54 27.78
C ARG A 238 -4.48 10.70 28.48
N ALA A 239 -4.55 10.18 29.71
CA ALA A 239 -5.69 10.31 30.60
C ALA A 239 -5.27 10.86 31.95
N ARG A 240 -6.18 11.59 32.59
CA ARG A 240 -5.99 12.17 33.92
C ARG A 240 -6.53 11.21 34.98
N VAL A 241 -5.63 10.48 35.62
CA VAL A 241 -5.97 9.49 36.65
C VAL A 241 -5.95 10.13 38.03
N VAL A 242 -6.95 9.84 38.85
CA VAL A 242 -7.04 10.25 40.25
C VAL A 242 -6.19 9.27 41.08
N ARG A 243 -5.15 9.77 41.75
CA ARG A 243 -4.34 8.99 42.70
C ARG A 243 -4.11 9.80 43.97
N GLY A 244 -4.60 9.29 45.10
CA GLY A 244 -4.55 10.00 46.37
C GLY A 244 -5.30 11.34 46.28
N ASP A 245 -4.68 12.41 46.76
CA ASP A 245 -5.28 13.76 46.77
C ASP A 245 -5.02 14.57 45.48
N GLY A 246 -4.45 13.93 44.44
CA GLY A 246 -4.01 14.60 43.23
C GLY A 246 -4.40 13.91 41.93
N PHE A 247 -4.01 14.54 40.82
CA PHE A 247 -4.19 14.03 39.47
C PHE A 247 -2.83 13.72 38.83
N LEU A 248 -2.72 12.56 38.21
CA LEU A 248 -1.55 12.15 37.45
C LEU A 248 -1.95 11.93 35.99
N GLU A 249 -1.24 12.58 35.06
CA GLU A 249 -1.41 12.28 33.63
C GLU A 249 -0.63 11.03 33.26
N LEU A 250 -1.35 9.97 32.91
CA LEU A 250 -0.79 8.70 32.44
C LEU A 250 -1.07 8.50 30.95
N PRO A 251 -0.13 7.93 30.18
CA PRO A 251 -0.43 7.38 28.86
C PRO A 251 -1.57 6.36 28.93
N ILE A 252 -2.42 6.28 27.90
CA ILE A 252 -3.50 5.26 27.85
C ILE A 252 -2.96 3.84 28.01
N GLU A 253 -1.75 3.60 27.51
CA GLU A 253 -1.05 2.31 27.55
C GLU A 253 -0.76 1.83 28.98
N ASP A 254 -0.67 2.76 29.94
CA ASP A 254 -0.35 2.47 31.35
C ASP A 254 -1.61 2.36 32.23
N LEU A 255 -2.80 2.59 31.66
CA LEU A 255 -4.07 2.50 32.38
C LEU A 255 -4.42 1.06 32.70
N ARG A 256 -5.03 0.85 33.87
CA ARG A 256 -5.52 -0.46 34.31
C ARG A 256 -7.01 -0.40 34.61
N PRO A 257 -7.75 -1.51 34.43
CA PRO A 257 -9.12 -1.62 34.95
C PRO A 257 -9.16 -1.30 36.44
N GLY A 258 -10.13 -0.51 36.86
CA GLY A 258 -10.26 0.00 38.23
C GLY A 258 -9.62 1.38 38.47
N ASP A 259 -8.82 1.91 37.54
CA ASP A 259 -8.33 3.29 37.65
C ASP A 259 -9.50 4.29 37.59
N LEU A 260 -9.42 5.37 38.36
CA LEU A 260 -10.41 6.45 38.36
C LEU A 260 -9.92 7.60 37.48
N ILE A 261 -10.71 7.98 36.47
CA ILE A 261 -10.35 9.04 35.52
C ILE A 261 -11.30 10.22 35.69
N GLN A 262 -10.74 11.42 35.81
CA GLN A 262 -11.52 12.66 35.79
C GLN A 262 -11.65 13.17 34.35
N MET A 263 -12.89 13.41 33.93
CA MET A 263 -13.24 14.00 32.64
C MET A 263 -13.70 15.45 32.81
N ARG A 264 -13.13 16.36 32.03
CA ARG A 264 -13.54 17.77 31.97
C ARG A 264 -14.47 18.04 30.79
N PRO A 265 -15.28 19.12 30.85
CA PRO A 265 -16.06 19.59 29.72
C PRO A 265 -15.19 19.74 28.46
N GLY A 266 -15.65 19.20 27.32
CA GLY A 266 -14.95 19.24 26.04
C GLY A 266 -13.90 18.14 25.81
N GLU A 267 -13.62 17.28 26.81
CA GLU A 267 -12.66 16.18 26.65
C GLU A 267 -13.30 14.95 26.00
N ARG A 268 -12.52 14.25 25.17
CA ARG A 268 -12.91 12.94 24.63
C ARG A 268 -12.53 11.84 25.60
N LEU A 269 -13.39 10.83 25.71
CA LEU A 269 -13.17 9.73 26.63
C LEU A 269 -12.05 8.81 26.12
N PRO A 270 -11.01 8.52 26.92
CA PRO A 270 -9.88 7.70 26.51
C PRO A 270 -10.22 6.21 26.43
N VAL A 271 -11.05 5.72 27.34
CA VAL A 271 -11.35 4.29 27.55
C VAL A 271 -12.80 4.11 27.98
N ASP A 272 -13.30 2.88 27.95
CA ASP A 272 -14.65 2.57 28.42
C ASP A 272 -14.67 2.46 29.94
N GLY A 273 -15.79 2.86 30.55
CA GLY A 273 -15.88 2.90 32.00
C GLY A 273 -17.28 3.11 32.53
N ARG A 274 -17.37 3.19 33.86
CA ARG A 274 -18.62 3.40 34.58
C ARG A 274 -18.51 4.61 35.48
N LEU A 275 -19.47 5.53 35.41
CA LEU A 275 -19.46 6.73 36.25
C LEU A 275 -19.51 6.35 37.73
N ARG A 276 -18.62 6.97 38.52
CA ARG A 276 -18.56 6.87 39.98
C ARG A 276 -18.93 8.16 40.68
N GLY A 277 -18.92 9.29 39.98
CA GLY A 277 -19.38 10.55 40.56
C GLY A 277 -19.49 11.67 39.54
N GLY A 278 -20.45 12.57 39.76
CA GLY A 278 -20.77 13.66 38.84
C GLY A 278 -21.82 13.26 37.78
N SER A 279 -22.15 14.19 36.90
CA SER A 279 -23.06 13.96 35.78
C SER A 279 -22.72 14.90 34.62
N SER A 280 -22.98 14.44 33.39
CA SER A 280 -22.76 15.25 32.19
C SER A 280 -23.60 14.75 31.02
N SER A 281 -23.73 15.56 29.98
CA SER A 281 -24.16 15.11 28.66
C SER A 281 -22.95 14.64 27.85
N VAL A 282 -23.04 13.44 27.29
CA VAL A 282 -22.01 12.82 26.47
C VAL A 282 -22.56 12.65 25.05
N ASP A 283 -21.79 13.14 24.07
CA ASP A 283 -22.10 12.94 22.65
C ASP A 283 -21.54 11.59 22.19
N GLU A 284 -22.47 10.66 21.96
CA GLU A 284 -22.21 9.29 21.49
C GLU A 284 -22.52 9.11 20.00
N SER A 285 -22.75 10.20 19.25
CA SER A 285 -23.17 10.17 17.84
C SER A 285 -22.25 9.36 16.93
N MET A 286 -20.95 9.31 17.25
CA MET A 286 -19.95 8.53 16.53
C MET A 286 -20.11 7.00 16.68
N LEU A 287 -20.77 6.54 17.76
CA LEU A 287 -20.99 5.12 18.04
C LEU A 287 -22.43 4.70 17.73
N THR A 288 -23.41 5.49 18.17
CA THR A 288 -24.84 5.14 18.07
C THR A 288 -25.51 5.72 16.84
N GLY A 289 -24.94 6.76 16.23
CA GLY A 289 -25.58 7.54 15.17
C GLY A 289 -26.63 8.54 15.66
N GLU A 290 -26.94 8.56 16.95
CA GLU A 290 -27.91 9.49 17.53
C GLU A 290 -27.29 10.89 17.71
N SER A 291 -27.89 11.93 17.13
CA SER A 291 -27.37 13.30 17.21
C SER A 291 -27.63 13.99 18.56
N ARG A 292 -28.50 13.42 19.41
CA ARG A 292 -28.82 13.99 20.72
C ARG A 292 -27.84 13.47 21.77
N PRO A 293 -27.15 14.36 22.50
CA PRO A 293 -26.26 13.97 23.59
C PRO A 293 -27.05 13.21 24.66
N GLN A 294 -26.48 12.09 25.11
CA GLN A 294 -27.09 11.28 26.16
C GLN A 294 -26.67 11.78 27.54
N ARG A 295 -27.63 11.88 28.46
CA ARG A 295 -27.35 12.29 29.84
C ARG A 295 -26.83 11.08 30.61
N LYS A 296 -25.69 11.25 31.27
CA LYS A 296 -25.03 10.21 32.07
C LYS A 296 -24.97 10.64 33.53
N ALA A 297 -25.34 9.73 34.41
CA ALA A 297 -25.28 9.86 35.85
C ALA A 297 -24.47 8.72 36.47
N GLU A 298 -24.33 8.75 37.80
CA GLU A 298 -23.60 7.73 38.55
C GLU A 298 -24.16 6.32 38.27
N GLY A 299 -23.27 5.38 37.96
CA GLY A 299 -23.64 4.02 37.59
C GLY A 299 -23.87 3.79 36.09
N ASP A 300 -23.93 4.82 35.26
CA ASP A 300 -24.05 4.65 33.80
C ASP A 300 -22.70 4.31 33.14
N GLU A 301 -22.78 3.59 32.01
CA GLU A 301 -21.62 3.30 31.17
C GLU A 301 -21.28 4.48 30.24
N VAL A 302 -19.98 4.66 30.03
CA VAL A 302 -19.41 5.61 29.08
C VAL A 302 -18.36 4.93 28.21
N PHE A 303 -18.24 5.41 26.97
CA PHE A 303 -17.49 4.72 25.92
C PHE A 303 -16.34 5.56 25.38
N ALA A 304 -15.25 4.89 25.00
CA ALA A 304 -14.08 5.51 24.40
C ALA A 304 -14.43 6.26 23.08
N GLY A 305 -13.81 7.41 22.88
CA GLY A 305 -13.97 8.27 21.69
C GLY A 305 -15.18 9.20 21.70
N THR A 306 -16.12 9.00 22.63
CA THR A 306 -17.26 9.91 22.86
C THR A 306 -16.80 11.24 23.44
N LEU A 307 -17.59 12.30 23.25
CA LEU A 307 -17.22 13.66 23.68
C LEU A 307 -18.02 14.07 24.91
N ASN A 308 -17.32 14.39 26.00
CA ASN A 308 -17.94 15.02 27.16
C ASN A 308 -18.27 16.49 26.84
N GLN A 309 -19.51 16.93 27.10
CA GLN A 309 -19.92 18.30 26.75
C GLN A 309 -19.80 19.28 27.91
N LEU A 310 -20.71 19.26 28.87
CA LEU A 310 -20.94 20.39 29.79
C LEU A 310 -20.52 20.13 31.24
N GLY A 311 -20.53 18.87 31.70
CA GLY A 311 -20.24 18.50 33.08
C GLY A 311 -18.83 17.96 33.29
N SER A 312 -18.41 17.89 34.55
CA SER A 312 -17.23 17.16 34.99
C SER A 312 -17.68 15.91 35.73
N PHE A 313 -17.06 14.78 35.46
CA PHE A 313 -17.37 13.53 36.13
C PHE A 313 -16.12 12.67 36.32
N VAL A 314 -16.19 11.76 37.28
CA VAL A 314 -15.18 10.73 37.52
C VAL A 314 -15.79 9.40 37.17
N PHE A 315 -15.05 8.60 36.39
CA PHE A 315 -15.48 7.26 36.01
C PHE A 315 -14.36 6.25 36.31
N GLU A 316 -14.76 5.02 36.61
CA GLU A 316 -13.86 3.88 36.78
C GLU A 316 -13.66 3.17 35.45
N VAL A 317 -12.41 2.89 35.11
CA VAL A 317 -12.02 2.18 33.90
C VAL A 317 -12.52 0.73 33.96
N THR A 318 -13.26 0.32 32.94
CA THR A 318 -13.78 -1.06 32.82
C THR A 318 -13.08 -1.85 31.73
N ARG A 319 -12.85 -1.26 30.55
CA ARG A 319 -12.22 -1.89 29.39
C ARG A 319 -11.21 -0.93 28.78
N ILE A 320 -10.05 -1.45 28.35
CA ILE A 320 -8.94 -0.66 27.80
C ILE A 320 -8.49 -1.20 26.44
N GLY A 321 -7.91 -0.33 25.61
CA GLY A 321 -7.39 -0.70 24.29
C GLY A 321 -8.44 -1.40 23.40
N ASP A 322 -8.08 -2.57 22.91
CA ASP A 322 -8.88 -3.41 22.01
C ASP A 322 -10.17 -3.97 22.65
N GLU A 323 -10.26 -3.96 23.99
CA GLU A 323 -11.45 -4.38 24.72
C GLU A 323 -12.54 -3.29 24.74
N THR A 324 -12.19 -2.04 24.45
CA THR A 324 -13.17 -0.95 24.39
C THR A 324 -14.17 -1.17 23.27
N THR A 325 -15.36 -0.59 23.41
CA THR A 325 -16.41 -0.65 22.38
C THR A 325 -15.90 -0.06 21.05
N LEU A 326 -15.17 1.05 21.11
CA LEU A 326 -14.51 1.62 19.93
C LEU A 326 -13.42 0.69 19.37
N GLY A 327 -12.61 0.08 20.23
CA GLY A 327 -11.59 -0.92 19.86
C GLY A 327 -12.20 -2.13 19.12
N GLN A 328 -13.31 -2.66 19.62
CA GLN A 328 -14.07 -3.74 18.98
C GLN A 328 -14.63 -3.32 17.61
N ILE A 329 -15.20 -2.13 17.49
CA ILE A 329 -15.69 -1.60 16.20
C ILE A 329 -14.53 -1.49 15.21
N ILE A 330 -13.39 -0.95 15.67
CA ILE A 330 -12.18 -0.83 14.87
C ILE A 330 -11.67 -2.21 14.44
N GLN A 331 -11.66 -3.21 15.33
CA GLN A 331 -11.28 -4.59 15.02
C GLN A 331 -12.21 -5.20 13.97
N LEU A 332 -13.53 -5.08 14.13
CA LEU A 332 -14.51 -5.57 13.15
C LEU A 332 -14.32 -4.91 11.78
N VAL A 333 -14.06 -3.60 11.76
CA VAL A 333 -13.77 -2.86 10.53
C VAL A 333 -12.46 -3.34 9.90
N ASP A 334 -11.40 -3.54 10.70
CA ASP A 334 -10.11 -4.00 10.20
C ASP A 334 -10.14 -5.47 9.76
N GLU A 335 -10.94 -6.32 10.41
CA GLU A 335 -11.25 -7.68 9.98
C GLU A 335 -11.94 -7.70 8.61
N ALA A 336 -12.92 -6.83 8.43
CA ALA A 336 -13.60 -6.68 7.14
C ALA A 336 -12.63 -6.15 6.04
N GLN A 337 -11.73 -5.23 6.40
CA GLN A 337 -10.76 -4.59 5.49
C GLN A 337 -9.54 -5.47 5.18
N SER A 338 -9.13 -6.33 6.11
CA SER A 338 -8.02 -7.27 5.95
C SER A 338 -8.40 -8.48 5.10
N SER A 339 -9.67 -8.59 4.68
CA SER A 339 -10.10 -9.55 3.68
C SER A 339 -9.50 -9.20 2.31
N LYS A 340 -8.41 -9.90 1.98
CA LYS A 340 -7.64 -9.94 0.72
C LYS A 340 -8.06 -8.96 -0.39
N ALA A 341 -7.35 -7.84 -0.53
CA ALA A 341 -7.37 -7.02 -1.75
C ALA A 341 -7.21 -7.90 -3.02
N PRO A 342 -8.27 -8.12 -3.82
CA PRO A 342 -8.25 -9.05 -4.94
C PRO A 342 -7.59 -8.48 -6.17
N ILE A 343 -7.52 -7.15 -6.29
CA ILE A 343 -7.15 -6.49 -7.54
C ILE A 343 -5.67 -6.66 -7.91
N GLN A 344 -4.80 -6.74 -6.90
CA GLN A 344 -3.39 -7.04 -7.09
C GLN A 344 -3.20 -8.46 -7.68
N ARG A 345 -4.17 -9.37 -7.46
CA ARG A 345 -4.14 -10.73 -8.02
C ARG A 345 -4.44 -10.76 -9.52
N PHE A 346 -5.16 -9.78 -10.08
CA PHE A 346 -5.48 -9.80 -11.52
C PHE A 346 -4.26 -9.41 -12.35
N ALA A 347 -3.65 -8.26 -12.07
CA ALA A 347 -2.45 -7.81 -12.77
C ALA A 347 -1.28 -8.80 -12.61
N ASP A 348 -1.05 -9.31 -11.39
CA ASP A 348 0.01 -10.30 -11.15
C ASP A 348 -0.28 -11.65 -11.84
N ARG A 349 -1.56 -12.06 -11.95
CA ARG A 349 -1.95 -13.31 -12.65
C ARG A 349 -1.83 -13.18 -14.16
N VAL A 350 -2.22 -12.03 -14.72
CA VAL A 350 -2.01 -11.75 -16.14
C VAL A 350 -0.52 -11.71 -16.44
N ALA A 351 0.28 -11.00 -15.64
CA ALA A 351 1.73 -10.96 -15.80
C ALA A 351 2.39 -12.35 -15.70
N ALA A 352 1.95 -13.20 -14.76
CA ALA A 352 2.49 -14.55 -14.59
C ALA A 352 2.31 -15.46 -15.82
N ILE A 353 1.30 -15.21 -16.66
CA ILE A 353 1.08 -15.96 -17.92
C ILE A 353 1.70 -15.19 -19.10
N PHE A 354 1.47 -13.88 -19.15
CA PHE A 354 1.90 -13.02 -20.24
C PHE A 354 3.42 -12.97 -20.38
N VAL A 355 4.17 -12.86 -19.27
CA VAL A 355 5.63 -12.76 -19.30
C VAL A 355 6.28 -14.02 -19.90
N PRO A 356 5.97 -15.25 -19.44
CA PRO A 356 6.50 -16.46 -20.08
C PRO A 356 6.13 -16.59 -21.56
N VAL A 357 4.90 -16.22 -21.94
CA VAL A 357 4.45 -16.27 -23.34
C VAL A 357 5.27 -15.29 -24.20
N VAL A 358 5.47 -14.06 -23.74
CA VAL A 358 6.28 -13.06 -24.46
C VAL A 358 7.74 -13.49 -24.58
N LEU A 359 8.32 -14.05 -23.52
CA LEU A 359 9.68 -14.62 -23.56
C LEU A 359 9.77 -15.77 -24.57
N GLY A 360 8.76 -16.64 -24.59
CA GLY A 360 8.66 -17.72 -25.57
C GLY A 360 8.55 -17.20 -27.00
N LEU A 361 7.73 -16.19 -27.25
CA LEU A 361 7.59 -15.55 -28.56
C LEU A 361 8.85 -14.81 -28.99
N ALA A 362 9.54 -14.11 -28.08
CA ALA A 362 10.81 -13.45 -28.37
C ALA A 362 11.89 -14.48 -28.73
N GLY A 363 11.99 -15.57 -27.98
CA GLY A 363 12.90 -16.68 -28.27
C GLY A 363 12.56 -17.39 -29.59
N LEU A 364 11.27 -17.63 -29.86
CA LEU A 364 10.82 -18.21 -31.13
C LEU A 364 11.16 -17.28 -32.30
N THR A 365 10.92 -15.98 -32.15
CA THR A 365 11.26 -14.98 -33.17
C THR A 365 12.76 -14.99 -33.45
N PHE A 366 13.59 -15.03 -32.41
CA PHE A 366 15.03 -15.16 -32.55
C PHE A 366 15.41 -16.41 -33.35
N LEU A 367 14.89 -17.58 -32.98
CA LEU A 367 15.21 -18.86 -33.62
C LEU A 367 14.75 -18.91 -35.08
N VAL A 368 13.54 -18.42 -35.37
CA VAL A 368 13.00 -18.40 -36.73
C VAL A 368 13.85 -17.51 -37.63
N TRP A 369 14.15 -16.28 -37.19
CA TRP A 369 14.97 -15.36 -37.97
C TRP A 369 16.41 -15.85 -38.12
N PHE A 370 16.98 -16.49 -37.10
CA PHE A 370 18.36 -16.97 -37.17
C PHE A 370 18.52 -18.22 -38.05
N PHE A 371 17.57 -19.16 -38.02
CA PHE A 371 17.72 -20.45 -38.72
C PHE A 371 16.93 -20.56 -40.03
N LEU A 372 15.76 -19.93 -40.16
CA LEU A 372 14.89 -20.11 -41.34
C LEU A 372 15.02 -19.00 -42.38
N VAL A 373 15.60 -17.85 -42.06
CA VAL A 373 15.73 -16.71 -42.99
C VAL A 373 17.15 -16.66 -43.57
N PRO A 374 17.37 -17.04 -44.84
CA PRO A 374 18.72 -17.26 -45.40
C PRO A 374 19.60 -16.00 -45.51
N ALA A 375 19.03 -14.80 -45.34
CA ALA A 375 19.73 -13.52 -45.40
C ALA A 375 19.81 -12.81 -44.04
N ALA A 376 19.20 -13.36 -43.00
CA ALA A 376 19.14 -12.71 -41.70
C ALA A 376 20.46 -12.88 -40.95
N THR A 377 21.04 -11.75 -40.54
CA THR A 377 22.20 -11.78 -39.64
C THR A 377 21.75 -12.09 -38.21
N PHE A 378 22.66 -12.63 -37.38
CA PHE A 378 22.45 -12.78 -35.93
C PHE A 378 21.90 -11.50 -35.29
N ASN A 379 22.40 -10.36 -35.77
CA ASN A 379 22.03 -9.03 -35.32
C ASN A 379 20.59 -8.68 -35.64
N GLN A 380 20.11 -9.01 -36.85
CA GLN A 380 18.70 -8.84 -37.22
C GLN A 380 17.79 -9.76 -36.40
N ALA A 381 18.17 -11.03 -36.20
CA ALA A 381 17.40 -11.94 -35.36
C ALA A 381 17.31 -11.46 -33.90
N LEU A 382 18.42 -10.99 -33.33
CA LEU A 382 18.48 -10.40 -31.99
C LEU A 382 17.63 -9.13 -31.90
N LEU A 383 17.70 -8.27 -32.92
CA LEU A 383 16.88 -7.06 -33.03
C LEU A 383 15.40 -7.37 -32.97
N HIS A 384 14.91 -8.29 -33.81
CA HIS A 384 13.49 -8.66 -33.81
C HIS A 384 13.04 -9.25 -32.47
N ALA A 385 13.87 -10.07 -31.83
CA ALA A 385 13.58 -10.60 -30.50
C ALA A 385 13.50 -9.49 -29.43
N ILE A 386 14.44 -8.55 -29.43
CA ILE A 386 14.44 -7.40 -28.53
C ILE A 386 13.22 -6.50 -28.81
N SER A 387 12.87 -6.27 -30.07
CA SER A 387 11.67 -5.50 -30.45
C SER A 387 10.40 -6.13 -29.88
N VAL A 388 10.26 -7.46 -29.93
CA VAL A 388 9.13 -8.17 -29.30
C VAL A 388 9.09 -7.92 -27.79
N LEU A 389 10.23 -7.99 -27.10
CA LEU A 389 10.31 -7.71 -25.66
C LEU A 389 9.96 -6.26 -25.32
N ILE A 390 10.44 -5.30 -26.11
CA ILE A 390 10.18 -3.86 -25.91
C ILE A 390 8.69 -3.55 -26.14
N ILE A 391 8.12 -4.03 -27.24
CA ILE A 391 6.72 -3.76 -27.61
C ILE A 391 5.74 -4.42 -26.64
N ALA A 392 6.08 -5.60 -26.12
CA ALA A 392 5.25 -6.30 -25.17
C ALA A 392 5.19 -5.64 -23.78
N CYS A 393 6.01 -4.62 -23.48
CA CYS A 393 5.98 -3.96 -22.18
C CYS A 393 4.61 -3.30 -21.92
N PRO A 394 3.79 -3.79 -20.97
CA PRO A 394 2.41 -3.34 -20.82
C PRO A 394 2.34 -2.08 -19.94
N CYS A 395 3.00 -1.01 -20.37
CA CYS A 395 3.13 0.25 -19.62
C CYS A 395 1.78 0.84 -19.18
N ALA A 396 0.77 0.73 -20.05
CA ALA A 396 -0.57 1.25 -19.80
C ALA A 396 -1.42 0.35 -18.87
N MET A 397 -1.11 -0.95 -18.80
CA MET A 397 -1.91 -1.92 -18.03
C MET A 397 -1.82 -1.63 -16.52
N GLY A 398 -0.63 -1.23 -16.04
CA GLY A 398 -0.42 -0.85 -14.65
C GLY A 398 -1.15 0.44 -14.24
N LEU A 399 -1.54 1.28 -15.21
CA LEU A 399 -2.23 2.55 -14.99
C LEU A 399 -3.75 2.46 -15.21
N ALA A 400 -4.21 1.58 -16.09
CA ALA A 400 -5.62 1.47 -16.48
C ALA A 400 -6.52 1.22 -15.26
N THR A 401 -6.16 0.24 -14.43
CA THR A 401 -6.99 -0.17 -13.28
C THR A 401 -7.03 0.89 -12.19
N PRO A 402 -5.90 1.45 -11.69
CA PRO A 402 -5.94 2.52 -10.70
C PRO A 402 -6.67 3.77 -11.18
N THR A 403 -6.53 4.14 -12.46
CA THR A 403 -7.20 5.32 -13.03
C THR A 403 -8.70 5.13 -13.10
N ALA A 404 -9.17 3.96 -13.59
CA ALA A 404 -10.59 3.63 -13.62
C ALA A 404 -11.22 3.66 -12.22
N ILE A 405 -10.52 3.12 -11.21
CA ILE A 405 -11.00 3.14 -9.82
C ILE A 405 -11.03 4.57 -9.28
N MET A 406 -9.99 5.37 -9.51
CA MET A 406 -9.92 6.76 -9.03
C MET A 406 -11.07 7.59 -9.61
N VAL A 407 -11.32 7.47 -10.92
CA VAL A 407 -12.40 8.20 -11.59
C VAL A 407 -13.76 7.67 -11.12
N GLY A 408 -13.95 6.35 -11.06
CA GLY A 408 -15.20 5.73 -10.63
C GLY A 408 -15.58 6.07 -9.18
N THR A 409 -14.61 6.06 -8.26
CA THR A 409 -14.83 6.48 -6.87
C THR A 409 -15.13 7.97 -6.77
N GLY A 410 -14.47 8.82 -7.57
CA GLY A 410 -14.77 10.26 -7.64
C GLY A 410 -16.17 10.55 -8.19
N ILE A 411 -16.63 9.80 -9.20
CA ILE A 411 -18.00 9.90 -9.73
C ILE A 411 -19.01 9.48 -8.67
N GLY A 412 -18.77 8.36 -7.97
CA GLY A 412 -19.64 7.89 -6.89
C GLY A 412 -19.80 8.92 -5.78
N ALA A 413 -18.70 9.54 -5.35
CA ALA A 413 -18.73 10.57 -4.32
C ALA A 413 -19.59 11.79 -4.70
N ARG A 414 -19.59 12.21 -5.97
CA ARG A 414 -20.47 13.30 -6.46
C ARG A 414 -21.96 12.96 -6.37
N HIS A 415 -22.30 11.67 -6.29
CA HIS A 415 -23.68 11.19 -6.16
C HIS A 415 -23.99 10.70 -4.73
N GLY A 416 -23.15 11.04 -3.73
CA GLY A 416 -23.33 10.63 -2.34
C GLY A 416 -23.01 9.16 -2.07
N ILE A 417 -22.41 8.44 -3.02
CA ILE A 417 -22.04 7.03 -2.89
C ILE A 417 -20.55 6.93 -2.56
N ILE A 418 -20.24 6.62 -1.29
CA ILE A 418 -18.86 6.49 -0.83
C ILE A 418 -18.39 5.04 -0.97
N LEU A 419 -17.58 4.77 -1.99
CA LEU A 419 -17.05 3.44 -2.28
C LEU A 419 -15.70 3.23 -1.57
N LYS A 420 -15.65 2.28 -0.64
CA LYS A 420 -14.46 1.98 0.18
C LYS A 420 -13.48 1.06 -0.57
N GLY A 421 -12.90 1.56 -1.66
CA GLY A 421 -11.88 0.87 -2.45
C GLY A 421 -12.38 0.31 -3.79
N GLY A 422 -11.45 -0.04 -4.68
CA GLY A 422 -11.77 -0.50 -6.05
C GLY A 422 -12.46 -1.87 -6.11
N GLU A 423 -12.25 -2.73 -5.12
CA GLU A 423 -12.91 -4.03 -5.04
C GLU A 423 -14.43 -3.90 -4.88
N VAL A 424 -14.89 -2.93 -4.09
CA VAL A 424 -16.32 -2.70 -3.88
C VAL A 424 -16.97 -2.36 -5.23
N LEU A 425 -16.27 -1.59 -6.07
CA LEU A 425 -16.71 -1.23 -7.42
C LEU A 425 -16.88 -2.47 -8.32
N GLU A 426 -15.92 -3.39 -8.30
CA GLU A 426 -15.99 -4.65 -9.06
C GLU A 426 -17.04 -5.62 -8.52
N ARG A 427 -17.19 -5.70 -7.19
CA ARG A 427 -18.12 -6.62 -6.54
C ARG A 427 -19.57 -6.16 -6.74
N VAL A 428 -19.81 -4.85 -6.68
CA VAL A 428 -21.13 -4.25 -6.95
C VAL A 428 -21.63 -4.62 -8.35
N GLN A 429 -20.75 -4.68 -9.35
CA GLN A 429 -21.10 -5.14 -10.71
C GLN A 429 -21.68 -6.56 -10.73
N ARG A 430 -21.28 -7.42 -9.79
CA ARG A 430 -21.70 -8.82 -9.72
C ARG A 430 -22.88 -9.06 -8.78
N LEU A 431 -23.41 -8.01 -8.13
CA LEU A 431 -24.56 -8.15 -7.26
C LEU A 431 -25.81 -8.45 -8.08
N SER A 432 -26.42 -9.60 -7.82
CA SER A 432 -27.72 -9.99 -8.38
C SER A 432 -28.89 -9.69 -7.43
N THR A 433 -28.58 -9.47 -6.15
CA THR A 433 -29.57 -9.36 -5.09
C THR A 433 -29.13 -8.29 -4.10
N VAL A 434 -30.04 -7.38 -3.77
CA VAL A 434 -29.83 -6.35 -2.76
C VAL A 434 -30.87 -6.57 -1.67
N VAL A 435 -30.39 -6.78 -0.45
CA VAL A 435 -31.23 -6.92 0.74
C VAL A 435 -31.08 -5.64 1.54
N PHE A 436 -32.19 -4.97 1.82
CA PHE A 436 -32.22 -3.74 2.59
C PHE A 436 -32.61 -4.04 4.02
N ASP A 437 -31.91 -3.42 4.98
CA ASP A 437 -32.43 -3.31 6.33
C ASP A 437 -33.67 -2.38 6.32
N LYS A 438 -34.64 -2.63 7.19
CA LYS A 438 -35.88 -1.84 7.19
C LYS A 438 -35.63 -0.48 7.85
N THR A 439 -35.17 -0.51 9.08
CA THR A 439 -35.14 0.68 9.95
C THR A 439 -33.91 1.53 9.62
N GLY A 440 -34.12 2.82 9.31
CA GLY A 440 -33.01 3.74 9.02
C GLY A 440 -32.37 3.61 7.63
N THR A 441 -32.76 2.58 6.84
CA THR A 441 -32.42 2.48 5.41
C THR A 441 -33.64 2.70 4.53
N LEU A 442 -34.73 1.96 4.75
CA LEU A 442 -36.01 2.17 4.03
C LEU A 442 -36.91 3.17 4.75
N THR A 443 -36.80 3.28 6.08
CA THR A 443 -37.58 4.22 6.89
C THR A 443 -36.77 5.45 7.28
N ALA A 444 -37.44 6.58 7.49
CA ALA A 444 -36.82 7.86 7.87
C ALA A 444 -36.15 7.87 9.26
N GLY A 445 -36.20 6.76 10.01
CA GLY A 445 -35.59 6.66 11.35
C GLY A 445 -36.27 7.52 12.41
N SER A 446 -37.33 8.23 12.07
CA SER A 446 -38.19 8.99 12.98
C SER A 446 -39.62 8.48 12.90
N CYS A 447 -40.29 8.41 14.05
CA CYS A 447 -41.75 8.40 14.07
C CYS A 447 -42.19 9.86 13.83
N VAL A 448 -42.90 10.09 12.74
CA VAL A 448 -43.60 11.37 12.48
C VAL A 448 -44.78 11.47 13.44
#